data_AF-A0A6A6PID8-F1
#
_entry.id   AF-A0A6A6PID8-F1
#
_cell.length_a   1.000
_cell.length_b   1.000
_cell.length_c   1.000
_cell.angle_alpha   90.00
_cell.angle_beta   90.00
_cell.angle_gamma   90.00
#
_symmetry.space_group_name_H-M   'P 1'
#
loop_
_entity.id
_entity.type
_entity.pdbx_description
1 polymer ?
#
loop_
_entity_poly.entity_id
_entity_poly.type
_entity_poly.pdbx_seq_one_letter_code
_entity_poly.pdbx_strand_id
1 'polypeptide(L)'
;MSPHLPNELWILVFSHCSPKDLWLSLRPINTQLRTCTEEYYARHYLPLTQLTLPITLPTYDMRNPIRGKAVFHPGLLGNSEESGRALYDLVGTDPSHYREHFLGRWKGMGEGEGRWLRETVVWEMGIAEGGVREVRLRRPRVEGIGVQGDLEVARVSFEWRGTVSSFFR
;
A
#
# COMPACT_ATOMS: atom_id res chain seq x y z
N MET A 1 -34.17 21.25 -3.53
CA MET A 1 -32.92 20.72 -4.10
C MET A 1 -31.79 21.55 -3.53
N SER A 2 -30.97 20.98 -2.65
CA SER A 2 -29.81 21.71 -2.12
C SER A 2 -28.80 21.87 -3.25
N PRO A 3 -28.24 23.06 -3.50
CA PRO A 3 -27.25 23.25 -4.54
C PRO A 3 -26.02 22.40 -4.21
N HIS A 4 -25.74 21.40 -5.05
CA HIS A 4 -24.52 20.62 -4.96
C HIS A 4 -23.39 21.42 -5.59
N LEU A 5 -22.35 21.72 -4.80
CA LEU A 5 -21.10 22.24 -5.34
C LEU A 5 -20.53 21.22 -6.35
N PRO A 6 -20.03 21.67 -7.52
CA PRO A 6 -19.28 20.82 -8.45
C PRO A 6 -18.09 20.12 -7.78
N ASN A 7 -17.72 18.95 -8.30
CA ASN A 7 -16.64 18.12 -7.74
C ASN A 7 -15.29 18.84 -7.77
N GLU A 8 -15.05 19.68 -8.78
CA GLU A 8 -13.83 20.45 -8.96
C GLU A 8 -13.62 21.44 -7.80
N LEU A 9 -14.70 22.05 -7.30
CA LEU A 9 -14.62 22.97 -6.16
C LEU A 9 -14.32 22.22 -4.86
N TRP A 10 -14.83 21.00 -4.70
CA TRP A 10 -14.48 20.16 -3.55
C TRP A 10 -13.00 19.78 -3.55
N ILE A 11 -12.43 19.44 -4.71
CA ILE A 11 -11.01 19.11 -4.85
C ILE A 11 -10.13 20.30 -4.44
N LEU A 12 -10.51 21.53 -4.80
CA LEU A 12 -9.80 22.73 -4.36
C LEU A 12 -9.81 22.85 -2.83
N VAL A 13 -10.98 22.63 -2.19
CA VAL A 13 -11.08 22.62 -0.72
C VAL A 13 -10.22 21.53 -0.11
N PHE A 14 -10.16 20.34 -0.72
CA PHE A 14 -9.41 19.22 -0.17
C PHE A 14 -7.91 19.47 -0.09
N SER A 15 -7.35 20.30 -0.98
CA SER A 15 -5.93 20.68 -0.95
C SER A 15 -5.52 21.44 0.32
N HIS A 16 -6.49 22.00 1.06
CA HIS A 16 -6.25 22.75 2.30
C HIS A 16 -6.53 21.93 3.57
N CYS A 17 -6.96 20.67 3.43
CA CYS A 17 -7.33 19.80 4.55
C CYS A 17 -6.28 18.71 4.76
N SER A 18 -6.10 18.29 6.02
CA SER A 18 -5.21 17.17 6.31
C SER A 18 -5.74 15.86 5.69
N PRO A 19 -4.86 14.93 5.25
CA PRO A 19 -5.28 13.65 4.69
C PRO A 19 -6.19 12.85 5.64
N LYS A 20 -5.94 12.98 6.95
CA LYS A 20 -6.71 12.33 8.01
C LYS A 20 -8.13 12.89 8.11
N ASP A 21 -8.29 14.21 8.08
CA ASP A 21 -9.60 14.86 8.20
C ASP A 21 -10.46 14.62 6.95
N LEU A 22 -9.84 14.64 5.77
CA LEU A 22 -10.48 14.23 4.52
C LEU A 22 -11.05 12.82 4.66
N TRP A 23 -10.23 11.88 5.12
CA TRP A 23 -10.60 10.46 5.16
C TRP A 23 -11.59 10.09 6.26
N LEU A 24 -11.44 10.64 7.46
CA LEU A 24 -12.27 10.29 8.62
C LEU A 24 -13.51 11.18 8.77
N SER A 25 -13.43 12.45 8.41
CA SER A 25 -14.49 13.43 8.67
C SER A 25 -15.31 13.75 7.43
N LEU A 26 -14.69 14.03 6.26
CA LEU A 26 -15.43 14.40 5.05
C LEU A 26 -16.02 13.20 4.30
N ARG A 27 -15.23 12.13 4.15
CA ARG A 27 -15.62 10.91 3.43
C ARG A 27 -16.98 10.30 3.87
N PRO A 28 -17.34 10.22 5.18
CA PRO A 28 -18.60 9.60 5.59
C PRO A 28 -19.84 10.50 5.43
N ILE A 29 -19.70 11.79 5.10
CA ILE A 29 -20.82 12.75 5.13
C ILE A 29 -21.88 12.43 4.08
N ASN A 30 -21.47 12.23 2.83
CA ASN A 30 -22.39 11.90 1.73
C ASN A 30 -21.65 11.14 0.61
N THR A 31 -22.42 10.62 -0.35
CA THR A 31 -21.88 9.80 -1.45
C THR A 31 -20.98 10.60 -2.39
N GLN A 32 -21.30 11.86 -2.69
CA GLN A 32 -20.50 12.72 -3.56
C GLN A 32 -19.11 12.98 -2.95
N LEU A 33 -19.07 13.42 -1.69
CA LEU A 33 -17.85 13.67 -0.93
C LEU A 33 -17.03 12.41 -0.73
N ARG A 34 -17.68 11.26 -0.51
CA ARG A 34 -17.00 9.97 -0.45
C ARG A 34 -16.23 9.69 -1.75
N THR A 35 -16.91 9.79 -2.90
CA THR A 35 -16.29 9.54 -4.20
C THR A 35 -15.18 10.54 -4.49
N CYS A 36 -15.42 11.84 -4.29
CA CYS A 36 -14.41 12.88 -4.53
C CYS A 36 -13.19 12.69 -3.62
N THR A 37 -13.41 12.36 -2.33
CA THR A 37 -12.32 12.13 -1.37
C THR A 37 -11.51 10.91 -1.78
N GLU A 38 -12.16 9.81 -2.16
CA GLU A 38 -11.47 8.58 -2.58
C GLU A 38 -10.65 8.78 -3.86
N GLU A 39 -11.21 9.47 -4.85
CA GLU A 39 -10.50 9.82 -6.09
C GLU A 39 -9.30 10.73 -5.80
N TYR A 40 -9.50 11.78 -4.99
CA TYR A 40 -8.42 12.67 -4.57
C TYR A 40 -7.32 11.90 -3.83
N TYR A 41 -7.69 11.00 -2.93
CA TYR A 41 -6.74 10.19 -2.18
C TYR A 41 -5.95 9.25 -3.08
N ALA A 42 -6.62 8.62 -4.04
CA ALA A 42 -5.99 7.71 -4.99
C ALA A 42 -5.00 8.42 -5.93
N ARG A 43 -5.25 9.68 -6.27
CA ARG A 43 -4.41 10.47 -7.17
C ARG A 43 -3.26 11.20 -6.45
N HIS A 44 -3.51 11.72 -5.25
CA HIS A 44 -2.54 12.60 -4.57
C HIS A 44 -1.78 11.91 -3.45
N TYR A 45 -2.40 10.99 -2.71
CA TYR A 45 -1.77 10.39 -1.53
C TYR A 45 -1.27 8.98 -1.76
N LEU A 46 -2.03 8.10 -2.42
CA LEU A 46 -1.59 6.72 -2.71
C LEU A 46 -0.21 6.66 -3.40
N PRO A 47 0.09 7.48 -4.43
CA PRO A 47 1.39 7.46 -5.10
C PRO A 47 2.56 7.87 -4.20
N LEU A 48 2.29 8.59 -3.11
CA LEU A 48 3.30 9.05 -2.15
C LEU A 48 3.50 8.09 -0.98
N THR A 49 2.78 6.97 -0.96
CA THR A 49 2.89 6.01 0.14
C THR A 49 4.04 5.05 -0.06
N GLN A 50 4.60 4.59 1.04
CA GLN A 50 5.63 3.55 1.06
C GLN A 50 5.16 2.42 1.96
N LEU A 51 5.29 1.18 1.48
CA LEU A 51 5.04 -0.02 2.28
C LEU A 51 6.36 -0.71 2.59
N THR A 52 6.53 -1.08 3.85
CA THR A 52 7.71 -1.78 4.33
C THR A 52 7.28 -3.06 5.03
N LEU A 53 7.84 -4.19 4.60
CA LEU A 53 7.65 -5.49 5.21
C LEU A 53 8.89 -5.84 6.04
N PRO A 54 8.79 -5.91 7.38
CA PRO A 54 9.87 -6.45 8.20
C PRO A 54 10.12 -7.91 7.82
N ILE A 55 11.39 -8.27 7.62
CA ILE A 55 11.80 -9.63 7.28
C ILE A 55 12.86 -10.13 8.25
N THR A 56 12.76 -11.39 8.63
CA THR A 56 13.84 -12.08 9.33
C THR A 56 14.80 -12.66 8.29
N LEU A 57 16.09 -12.35 8.44
CA LEU A 57 17.15 -12.93 7.63
C LEU A 57 17.54 -14.30 8.17
N PRO A 58 18.04 -15.23 7.33
CA PRO A 58 18.48 -16.54 7.75
C PRO A 58 19.82 -16.36 8.45
N THR A 59 19.87 -16.69 9.74
CA THR A 59 21.10 -16.60 10.53
C THR A 59 21.45 -17.97 11.09
N TYR A 60 22.74 -18.27 11.16
CA TYR A 60 23.23 -19.48 11.85
C TYR A 60 22.96 -19.42 13.35
N ASP A 61 22.86 -18.21 13.92
CA ASP A 61 22.50 -18.01 15.32
C ASP A 61 21.01 -17.64 15.44
N MET A 62 20.20 -18.60 15.89
CA MET A 62 18.76 -18.40 16.13
C MET A 62 18.48 -17.49 17.34
N ARG A 63 19.47 -17.22 18.20
CA ARG A 63 19.29 -16.36 19.38
C ARG A 63 19.36 -14.86 19.04
N ASN A 64 20.00 -14.52 17.91
CA ASN A 64 20.11 -13.16 17.40
C ASN A 64 19.65 -13.10 15.93
N PRO A 65 18.34 -13.10 15.68
CA PRO A 65 17.82 -12.98 14.32
C PRO A 65 18.17 -11.59 13.77
N ILE A 66 18.94 -11.57 12.68
CA ILE A 66 19.20 -10.33 11.95
C ILE A 66 17.89 -9.92 11.27
N ARG A 67 17.48 -8.69 11.53
CA ARG A 67 16.28 -8.08 10.94
C ARG A 67 16.68 -7.33 9.68
N GLY A 68 15.90 -7.52 8.63
CA GLY A 68 15.92 -6.70 7.45
C GLY A 68 14.53 -6.16 7.15
N LYS A 69 14.40 -5.47 6.03
CA LYS A 69 13.12 -4.98 5.52
C LYS A 69 13.06 -5.06 4.00
N ALA A 70 11.87 -5.28 3.47
CA ALA A 70 11.57 -5.19 2.05
C ALA A 70 10.69 -3.95 1.83
N VAL A 71 11.10 -3.07 0.91
CA VAL A 71 10.45 -1.78 0.65
C VAL A 71 9.74 -1.83 -0.69
N PHE A 72 8.47 -1.44 -0.67
CA PHE A 72 7.53 -1.49 -1.78
C PHE A 72 6.97 -0.10 -2.06
N HIS A 73 6.98 0.32 -3.31
CA HIS A 73 6.38 1.57 -3.78
C HIS A 73 5.20 1.30 -4.72
N PRO A 74 4.25 2.24 -4.86
CA PRO A 74 3.14 2.12 -5.79
C PRO A 74 3.65 1.88 -7.21
N GLY A 75 3.13 0.84 -7.87
CA GLY A 75 3.52 0.50 -9.24
C GLY A 75 2.96 1.51 -10.25
N LEU A 76 3.74 1.78 -11.32
CA LEU A 76 3.40 2.78 -12.36
C LEU A 76 2.13 2.44 -13.18
N LEU A 77 1.65 1.19 -13.15
CA LEU A 77 0.60 0.68 -14.05
C LEU A 77 -0.61 0.04 -13.33
N GLY A 78 -0.75 0.24 -12.02
CA GLY A 78 -1.61 -0.63 -11.21
C GLY A 78 -2.85 -0.01 -10.56
N ASN A 79 -3.04 1.31 -10.61
CA ASN A 79 -4.27 1.92 -10.11
C ASN A 79 -5.36 1.81 -11.18
N SER A 80 -5.77 0.57 -11.49
CA SER A 80 -7.07 0.35 -12.11
C SER A 80 -8.11 0.92 -11.14
N GLU A 81 -8.60 2.13 -11.45
CA GLU A 81 -9.66 2.83 -10.72
C GLU A 81 -10.87 1.90 -10.48
N GLU A 82 -11.03 0.86 -11.32
CA GLU A 82 -12.12 -0.12 -11.29
C GLU A 82 -11.99 -1.24 -10.25
N SER A 83 -10.79 -1.59 -9.77
CA SER A 83 -10.62 -2.78 -8.91
C SER A 83 -10.69 -2.51 -7.41
N GLY A 84 -10.55 -1.24 -6.98
CA GLY A 84 -10.44 -0.88 -5.56
C GLY A 84 -9.21 -1.47 -4.85
N ARG A 85 -8.25 -2.01 -5.61
CA ARG A 85 -7.00 -2.55 -5.10
C ARG A 85 -5.84 -1.64 -5.51
N ALA A 86 -4.84 -1.52 -4.64
CA ALA A 86 -3.59 -0.85 -4.95
C ALA A 86 -2.49 -1.89 -5.15
N LEU A 87 -1.64 -1.66 -6.15
CA LEU A 87 -0.53 -2.54 -6.52
C LEU A 87 0.80 -1.88 -6.18
N TYR A 88 1.67 -2.61 -5.49
CA TYR A 88 2.99 -2.13 -5.11
C TYR A 88 4.07 -3.09 -5.58
N ASP A 89 5.16 -2.48 -6.03
CA ASP A 89 6.33 -3.10 -6.61
C ASP A 89 7.51 -3.01 -5.63
N LEU A 90 8.25 -4.11 -5.47
CA LEU A 90 9.45 -4.17 -4.64
C LEU A 90 10.56 -3.31 -5.24
N VAL A 91 10.89 -2.22 -4.56
CA VAL A 91 11.99 -1.33 -4.93
C VAL A 91 13.32 -1.86 -4.42
N GLY A 92 13.35 -2.39 -3.19
CA GLY A 92 14.60 -2.86 -2.61
C GLY A 92 14.41 -3.64 -1.32
N THR A 93 15.51 -4.24 -0.88
CA THR A 93 15.63 -4.79 0.47
C THR A 93 16.76 -4.07 1.20
N ASP A 94 16.67 -4.07 2.52
CA ASP A 94 17.72 -3.62 3.41
C ASP A 94 17.97 -4.73 4.43
N PRO A 95 19.11 -5.44 4.36
CA PRO A 95 20.23 -5.22 3.43
C PRO A 95 19.92 -5.57 1.95
N SER A 96 20.57 -4.89 1.01
CA SER A 96 20.27 -5.02 -0.44
C SER A 96 20.71 -6.35 -1.06
N HIS A 97 21.79 -6.97 -0.54
CA HIS A 97 22.26 -8.27 -1.01
C HIS A 97 21.27 -9.42 -0.75
N TYR A 98 20.23 -9.17 0.05
CA TYR A 98 19.21 -10.18 0.36
C TYR A 98 18.05 -10.21 -0.65
N ARG A 99 18.07 -9.33 -1.66
CA ARG A 99 17.00 -9.20 -2.65
C ARG A 99 16.71 -10.53 -3.36
N GLU A 100 17.73 -11.24 -3.83
CA GLU A 100 17.56 -12.49 -4.57
C GLU A 100 16.85 -13.57 -3.73
N HIS A 101 17.28 -13.75 -2.49
CA HIS A 101 16.65 -14.69 -1.58
C HIS A 101 15.21 -14.28 -1.23
N PHE A 102 14.96 -12.98 -1.07
CA PHE A 102 13.60 -12.46 -0.90
C PHE A 102 12.72 -12.79 -2.11
N LEU A 103 13.19 -12.53 -3.33
CA LEU A 103 12.47 -12.82 -4.57
C LEU A 103 12.19 -14.31 -4.73
N GLY A 104 13.16 -15.18 -4.43
CA GLY A 104 12.97 -16.64 -4.46
C GLY A 104 11.86 -17.10 -3.52
N ARG A 105 11.82 -16.59 -2.28
CA ARG A 105 10.71 -16.87 -1.34
C ARG A 105 9.39 -16.30 -1.83
N TRP A 106 9.40 -15.08 -2.37
CA TRP A 106 8.20 -14.41 -2.88
C TRP A 106 7.58 -15.16 -4.06
N LYS A 107 8.41 -15.67 -4.98
CA LYS A 107 8.00 -16.51 -6.10
C LYS A 107 7.26 -17.75 -5.62
N GLY A 108 7.84 -18.46 -4.65
CA GLY A 108 7.22 -19.65 -4.06
C GLY A 108 5.84 -19.37 -3.43
N MET A 109 5.64 -18.18 -2.83
CA MET A 109 4.33 -17.79 -2.32
C MET A 109 3.31 -17.48 -3.42
N GLY A 110 3.74 -17.00 -4.58
CA GLY A 110 2.86 -16.69 -5.72
C GLY A 110 2.44 -17.90 -6.54
N GLU A 111 3.24 -18.98 -6.53
CA GLU A 111 2.98 -20.23 -7.25
C GLU A 111 2.10 -21.22 -6.47
N GLY A 112 1.94 -21.04 -5.16
CA GLY A 112 1.08 -21.89 -4.31
C GLY A 112 -0.43 -21.61 -4.48
N GLU A 113 -1.27 -22.59 -4.07
CA GLU A 113 -2.74 -22.52 -4.17
C GLU A 113 -3.37 -21.34 -3.41
N GLY A 114 -2.64 -20.75 -2.46
CA GLY A 114 -3.03 -19.55 -1.75
C GLY A 114 -2.11 -18.38 -2.07
N ARG A 115 -2.32 -17.68 -3.18
CA ARG A 115 -1.72 -16.35 -3.47
C ARG A 115 -2.04 -15.27 -2.43
N TRP A 116 -2.65 -15.64 -1.30
CA TRP A 116 -3.12 -14.76 -0.24
C TRP A 116 -2.04 -14.65 0.82
N LEU A 117 -1.63 -13.41 1.12
CA LEU A 117 -0.86 -13.13 2.32
C LEU A 117 -1.79 -13.21 3.51
N ARG A 118 -1.31 -13.71 4.65
CA ARG A 118 -2.10 -13.70 5.88
C ARG A 118 -2.37 -12.26 6.30
N GLU A 119 -3.62 -11.92 6.62
CA GLU A 119 -3.98 -10.59 7.16
C GLU A 119 -3.33 -10.31 8.52
N THR A 120 -2.70 -11.31 9.13
CA THR A 120 -1.92 -11.19 10.37
C THR A 120 -0.53 -10.59 10.16
N VAL A 121 -0.05 -10.50 8.91
CA VAL A 121 1.26 -9.90 8.62
C VAL A 121 1.18 -8.40 8.89
N VAL A 122 2.08 -7.92 9.74
CA VAL A 122 2.21 -6.51 10.07
C VAL A 122 3.17 -5.85 9.08
N TRP A 123 2.72 -4.75 8.50
CA TRP A 123 3.46 -3.92 7.57
C TRP A 123 3.68 -2.56 8.21
N GLU A 124 4.74 -1.87 7.83
CA GLU A 124 4.89 -0.45 8.14
C GLU A 124 4.46 0.34 6.89
N MET A 125 3.50 1.23 7.05
CA MET A 125 3.03 2.12 6.00
C MET A 125 3.40 3.56 6.34
N GLY A 126 4.13 4.21 5.44
CA GLY A 126 4.35 5.65 5.46
C GLY A 126 3.38 6.33 4.51
N ILE A 127 2.66 7.35 4.99
CA ILE A 127 1.94 8.30 4.15
C ILE A 127 2.61 9.65 4.39
N ALA A 128 3.06 10.32 3.32
CA ALA A 128 3.86 11.55 3.32
C ALA A 128 3.83 12.38 4.63
N GLU A 129 2.66 12.92 5.00
CA GLU A 129 2.49 13.78 6.17
C GLU A 129 1.93 13.07 7.42
N GLY A 130 1.50 11.82 7.29
CA GLY A 130 0.86 11.02 8.34
C GLY A 130 1.82 10.22 9.22
N GLY A 131 3.12 10.26 8.92
CA GLY A 131 4.13 9.44 9.58
C GLY A 131 4.10 7.97 9.15
N VAL A 132 4.93 7.15 9.80
CA VAL A 132 5.00 5.71 9.60
C VAL A 132 4.19 5.01 10.70
N ARG A 133 3.31 4.09 10.33
CA ARG A 133 2.53 3.27 11.26
C ARG A 133 2.51 1.82 10.86
N GLU A 134 2.40 0.96 11.87
CA GLU A 134 2.09 -0.45 11.66
C GLU A 134 0.64 -0.60 11.16
N VAL A 135 0.46 -1.34 10.06
CA VAL A 135 -0.82 -1.63 9.44
C VAL A 135 -0.93 -3.08 9.05
N ARG A 136 -2.17 -3.57 9.01
CA ARG A 136 -2.52 -4.85 8.39
C ARG A 136 -3.22 -4.57 7.08
N LEU A 137 -2.61 -4.98 5.98
CA LEU A 137 -3.19 -4.84 4.66
C LEU A 137 -4.49 -5.65 4.58
N ARG A 138 -5.54 -5.08 3.99
CA ARG A 138 -6.83 -5.75 3.79
C ARG A 138 -6.80 -6.61 2.52
N ARG A 139 -7.17 -7.89 2.64
CA ARG A 139 -7.18 -8.85 1.53
C ARG A 139 -5.88 -8.83 0.70
N PRO A 140 -4.69 -8.92 1.32
CA PRO A 140 -3.43 -8.80 0.61
C PRO A 140 -3.18 -10.04 -0.26
N ARG A 141 -2.68 -9.80 -1.46
CA ARG A 141 -2.43 -10.82 -2.49
C ARG A 141 -1.03 -10.66 -3.07
N VAL A 142 -0.35 -11.78 -3.21
CA VAL A 142 0.90 -11.90 -3.95
C VAL A 142 0.55 -12.00 -5.42
N GLU A 143 0.93 -11.01 -6.22
CA GLU A 143 0.69 -11.02 -7.67
C GLU A 143 1.80 -11.74 -8.45
N GLY A 144 2.83 -12.22 -7.75
CA GLY A 144 3.98 -12.93 -8.32
C GLY A 144 5.19 -12.02 -8.53
N ILE A 145 6.07 -12.43 -9.45
CA ILE A 145 7.21 -11.63 -9.91
C ILE A 145 6.85 -11.05 -11.27
N GLY A 146 6.85 -9.72 -11.35
CA GLY A 146 6.81 -8.99 -12.61
C GLY A 146 8.22 -8.66 -13.10
N VAL A 147 8.29 -8.16 -14.33
CA VAL A 147 9.50 -7.61 -14.92
C VAL A 147 9.32 -6.11 -15.08
N GLN A 148 10.29 -5.32 -14.61
CA GLN A 148 10.34 -3.88 -14.83
C GLN A 148 11.72 -3.53 -15.40
N GLY A 149 11.79 -3.23 -16.69
CA GLY A 149 13.06 -3.21 -17.42
C GLY A 149 13.68 -4.61 -17.44
N ASP A 150 14.93 -4.73 -16.98
CA ASP A 150 15.64 -6.02 -16.88
C ASP A 150 15.61 -6.64 -15.46
N LEU A 151 14.86 -6.03 -14.52
CA LEU A 151 14.83 -6.47 -13.13
C LEU A 151 13.54 -7.22 -12.79
N GLU A 152 13.69 -8.34 -12.10
CA GLU A 152 12.60 -9.04 -11.43
C GLU A 152 12.11 -8.22 -10.23
N VAL A 153 10.79 -8.04 -10.16
CA VAL A 153 10.11 -7.22 -9.15
C VAL A 153 8.99 -8.02 -8.50
N ALA A 154 9.11 -8.27 -7.20
CA ALA A 154 8.03 -8.83 -6.40
C ALA A 154 6.86 -7.84 -6.30
N ARG A 155 5.64 -8.33 -6.52
CA ARG A 155 4.41 -7.52 -6.48
C ARG A 155 3.45 -7.94 -5.39
N VAL A 156 2.85 -6.96 -4.72
CA VAL A 156 1.77 -7.14 -3.76
C VAL A 156 0.58 -6.25 -4.12
N SER A 157 -0.63 -6.79 -4.05
CA SER A 157 -1.86 -6.01 -4.16
C SER A 157 -2.72 -6.13 -2.91
N PHE A 158 -3.48 -5.10 -2.57
CA PHE A 158 -4.39 -5.12 -1.42
C PHE A 158 -5.55 -4.15 -1.59
N GLU A 159 -6.61 -4.31 -0.80
CA GLU A 159 -7.76 -3.42 -0.78
C GLU A 159 -7.41 -2.13 -0.02
N TRP A 160 -7.31 -1.03 -0.74
CA TRP A 160 -6.67 0.18 -0.20
C TRP A 160 -7.59 1.01 0.69
N ARG A 161 -8.90 1.05 0.43
CA ARG A 161 -9.84 1.88 1.21
C ARG A 161 -9.94 1.39 2.66
N GLY A 162 -10.07 0.10 2.86
CA GLY A 162 -10.08 -0.52 4.19
C GLY A 162 -8.73 -0.41 4.89
N THR A 163 -7.62 -0.47 4.15
CA THR A 163 -6.27 -0.30 4.69
C THR A 163 -6.03 1.14 5.16
N VAL A 164 -6.35 2.15 4.33
CA VAL A 164 -6.24 3.57 4.69
C VAL A 164 -7.17 3.91 5.87
N SER A 165 -8.38 3.33 5.88
CA SER A 165 -9.29 3.48 7.03
C SER A 165 -8.70 2.91 8.32
N SER A 166 -7.91 1.83 8.24
CA SER A 166 -7.21 1.27 9.40
C SER A 166 -6.00 2.08 9.81
N PHE A 167 -5.32 2.73 8.87
CA PHE A 167 -4.13 3.56 9.13
C PHE A 167 -4.48 4.81 9.96
N PHE A 168 -5.60 5.46 9.64
CA PHE A 168 -6.01 6.71 10.29
C PHE A 168 -6.79 6.56 11.59
N ARG A 169 -7.35 5.37 11.84
CA ARG A 169 -7.97 5.03 13.13
C ARG A 169 -6.91 4.90 14.22
#